data_AF-A0A957TVQ6-F1
#
_entry.id   AF-A0A957TVQ6-F1
#
_cell.length_a   1.000
_cell.length_b   1.000
_cell.length_c   1.000
_cell.angle_alpha   90.00
_cell.angle_beta   90.00
_cell.angle_gamma   90.00
#
_symmetry.space_group_name_H-M   'P 1'
#
loop_
_entity.id
_entity.type
_entity.pdbx_description
1 polymer ?
#
loop_
_entity_poly.entity_id
_entity_poly.type
_entity_poly.pdbx_seq_one_letter_code
_entity_poly.pdbx_strand_id
1 'polypeptide(L)'
;MSIEDAYHELPLIKVVGISASGKSTLVKALRQRGYRARPVSQEHSNVPSLWQQFEEPEILIHLDIALEAQQKRRPDVSWDQRALREEKARLAEAQGHANLKINTSEQTPESVLKIALTFLEQERVRHADHPLPPIRATGSMLLQEEIQEETEETEESAHEPKRSKKRKRHRPRKP
;
A
#
# COMPACT_ATOMS: atom_id res chain seq x y z
N MET A 1 -12.92 7.53 20.10
CA MET A 1 -12.83 7.38 18.64
C MET A 1 -11.84 6.27 18.39
N SER A 2 -12.25 5.18 17.74
CA SER A 2 -11.32 4.09 17.45
C SER A 2 -10.33 4.50 16.35
N ILE A 3 -9.19 3.80 16.25
CA ILE A 3 -8.22 4.02 15.18
C ILE A 3 -8.88 3.78 13.81
N GLU A 4 -9.81 2.81 13.73
CA GLU A 4 -10.65 2.54 12.56
C GLU A 4 -11.50 3.76 12.16
N ASP A 5 -12.17 4.42 13.12
CA ASP A 5 -13.03 5.58 12.84
C ASP A 5 -12.19 6.75 12.29
N ALA A 6 -11.04 7.01 12.91
CA ALA A 6 -10.11 8.05 12.47
C ALA A 6 -9.55 7.78 11.06
N TYR A 7 -9.37 6.50 10.69
CA TYR A 7 -8.93 6.13 9.36
C TYR A 7 -9.98 6.44 8.28
N HIS A 8 -11.26 6.20 8.57
CA HIS A 8 -12.35 6.44 7.61
C HIS A 8 -12.70 7.93 7.44
N GLU A 9 -12.34 8.78 8.39
CA GLU A 9 -12.49 10.24 8.29
C GLU A 9 -11.45 10.92 7.38
N LEU A 10 -10.37 10.21 7.03
CA LEU A 10 -9.33 10.73 6.14
C LEU A 10 -9.78 10.68 4.66
N PRO A 11 -9.52 11.76 3.89
CA PRO A 11 -9.67 11.80 2.44
C PRO A 11 -9.09 10.56 1.75
N LEU A 12 -9.92 9.82 1.01
CA LEU A 12 -9.44 8.69 0.23
C LEU A 12 -8.71 9.19 -1.02
N ILE A 13 -7.45 8.76 -1.16
CA ILE A 13 -6.64 8.97 -2.36
C ILE A 13 -6.55 7.64 -3.11
N LYS A 14 -6.96 7.62 -4.38
CA LYS A 14 -6.74 6.47 -5.26
C LYS A 14 -5.66 6.78 -6.30
N VAL A 15 -4.80 5.80 -6.54
CA VAL A 15 -3.71 5.91 -7.52
C VAL A 15 -3.93 4.88 -8.64
N VAL A 16 -4.15 5.39 -9.86
CA VAL A 16 -4.28 4.62 -11.10
C VAL A 16 -3.09 4.92 -12.02
N GLY A 17 -2.93 4.14 -13.09
CA GLY A 17 -1.87 4.37 -14.05
C GLY A 17 -1.37 3.10 -14.74
N ILE A 18 -0.54 3.29 -15.75
CA ILE A 18 0.05 2.23 -16.58
C ILE A 18 0.86 1.25 -15.73
N SER A 19 0.98 -0.01 -16.16
CA SER A 19 1.84 -0.99 -15.50
C SER A 19 3.28 -0.47 -15.38
N ALA A 20 3.95 -0.73 -14.25
CA ALA A 20 5.29 -0.20 -13.92
C ALA A 20 5.44 1.34 -13.85
N SER A 21 4.35 2.11 -13.88
CA SER A 21 4.39 3.57 -13.64
C SER A 21 4.78 3.95 -12.20
N GLY A 22 4.70 3.01 -11.25
CA GLY A 22 5.12 3.23 -9.86
C GLY A 22 3.98 3.40 -8.84
N LYS A 23 2.75 2.96 -9.17
CA LYS A 23 1.57 3.05 -8.29
C LYS A 23 1.82 2.54 -6.87
N SER A 24 2.33 1.31 -6.73
CA SER A 24 2.59 0.69 -5.42
C SER A 24 3.65 1.46 -4.63
N THR A 25 4.71 1.93 -5.32
CA THR A 25 5.76 2.75 -4.73
C THR A 25 5.22 4.07 -4.20
N LEU A 26 4.43 4.80 -5.00
CA LEU A 26 3.82 6.06 -4.58
C LEU A 26 2.85 5.84 -3.42
N VAL A 27 1.96 4.84 -3.50
CA VAL A 27 1.01 4.55 -2.42
C VAL A 27 1.74 4.23 -1.12
N LYS A 28 2.78 3.38 -1.14
CA LYS A 28 3.58 3.08 0.04
C LYS A 28 4.16 4.36 0.66
N ALA A 29 4.74 5.22 -0.17
CA ALA A 29 5.39 6.44 0.27
C ALA A 29 4.42 7.51 0.80
N LEU A 30 3.21 7.60 0.23
CA LEU A 30 2.11 8.45 0.72
C LEU A 30 1.59 7.96 2.08
N ARG A 31 1.38 6.64 2.22
CA ARG A 31 0.91 6.05 3.49
C ARG A 31 1.93 6.24 4.61
N GLN A 32 3.21 6.15 4.31
CA GLN A 32 4.29 6.49 5.25
C GLN A 32 4.23 7.93 5.76
N ARG A 33 3.51 8.82 5.07
CA ARG A 33 3.29 10.23 5.44
C ARG A 33 1.87 10.49 5.98
N GLY A 34 1.13 9.44 6.35
CA GLY A 34 -0.19 9.58 6.94
C GLY A 34 -1.34 9.71 5.94
N TYR A 35 -1.07 9.70 4.63
CA TYR A 35 -2.13 9.81 3.62
C TYR A 35 -2.83 8.47 3.40
N ARG A 36 -4.16 8.50 3.37
CA ARG A 36 -5.02 7.35 3.06
C ARG A 36 -5.02 7.05 1.55
N ALA A 37 -3.87 6.60 1.05
CA ALA A 37 -3.70 6.22 -0.36
C ALA A 37 -3.96 4.73 -0.59
N ARG A 38 -4.58 4.37 -1.72
CA ARG A 38 -4.80 3.00 -2.21
C ARG A 38 -4.49 2.89 -3.71
N PRO A 39 -3.88 1.80 -4.19
CA PRO A 39 -3.73 1.59 -5.63
C PRO A 39 -5.04 1.05 -6.22
N VAL A 40 -5.27 1.30 -7.50
CA VAL A 40 -6.32 0.64 -8.27
C VAL A 40 -5.71 0.06 -9.54
N SER A 41 -5.96 -1.23 -9.78
CA SER A 41 -5.50 -1.95 -10.98
C SER A 41 -6.43 -1.70 -12.18
N GLN A 42 -6.70 -0.43 -12.48
CA GLN A 42 -7.60 -0.01 -13.56
C GLN A 42 -7.08 -0.45 -14.94
N GLU A 43 -5.76 -0.48 -15.14
CA GLU A 43 -5.09 -0.92 -16.36
C GLU A 43 -5.35 -2.41 -16.71
N HIS A 44 -5.79 -3.19 -15.73
CA HIS A 44 -6.11 -4.61 -15.86
C HIS A 44 -7.62 -4.90 -15.85
N SER A 45 -8.47 -3.87 -15.87
CA SER A 45 -9.92 -4.01 -15.81
C SER A 45 -10.59 -3.51 -17.09
N ASN A 46 -11.62 -4.24 -17.53
CA ASN A 46 -12.52 -3.79 -18.60
C ASN A 46 -13.68 -2.93 -18.07
N VAL A 47 -13.79 -2.74 -16.75
CA VAL A 47 -14.78 -1.86 -16.12
C VAL A 47 -14.21 -0.43 -16.11
N PRO A 48 -14.71 0.50 -16.94
CA PRO A 48 -14.10 1.83 -17.08
C PRO A 48 -14.14 2.65 -15.79
N SER A 49 -15.13 2.39 -14.95
CA SER A 49 -15.37 3.09 -13.68
C SER A 49 -14.79 2.36 -12.45
N LEU A 50 -13.90 1.38 -12.60
CA LEU A 50 -13.36 0.64 -11.44
C LEU A 50 -12.69 1.58 -10.43
N TRP A 51 -12.06 2.66 -10.90
CA TRP A 51 -11.45 3.70 -10.06
C TRP A 51 -12.42 4.34 -9.05
N GLN A 52 -13.72 4.41 -9.29
CA GLN A 52 -14.71 4.96 -8.35
C GLN A 52 -15.50 3.89 -7.56
N GLN A 53 -15.31 2.60 -7.85
CA GLN A 53 -16.03 1.54 -7.14
C GLN A 53 -15.52 1.31 -5.71
N PHE A 54 -16.37 0.66 -4.89
CA PHE A 54 -16.22 0.37 -3.45
C PHE A 54 -16.22 1.60 -2.53
N GLU A 55 -15.49 2.64 -2.91
CA GLU A 55 -15.43 3.92 -2.20
C GLU A 55 -14.93 4.98 -3.19
N GLU A 56 -15.67 6.08 -3.35
CA GLU A 56 -15.30 7.15 -4.27
C GLU A 56 -14.08 7.91 -3.73
N PRO A 57 -13.04 8.16 -4.54
CA PRO A 57 -11.89 8.92 -4.09
C PRO A 57 -12.20 10.42 -4.03
N GLU A 58 -11.75 11.08 -2.97
CA GLU A 58 -11.72 12.55 -2.94
C GLU A 58 -10.61 13.08 -3.88
N ILE A 59 -9.52 12.31 -4.00
CA ILE A 59 -8.40 12.60 -4.91
C ILE A 59 -8.04 11.37 -5.73
N LEU A 60 -7.99 11.54 -7.05
CA LEU A 60 -7.51 10.56 -8.01
C LEU A 60 -6.18 11.02 -8.63
N ILE A 61 -5.13 10.22 -8.45
CA ILE A 61 -3.81 10.45 -9.05
C ILE A 61 -3.60 9.44 -10.18
N HIS A 62 -3.27 9.94 -11.37
CA HIS A 62 -2.95 9.14 -12.54
C HIS A 62 -1.45 9.18 -12.86
N LEU A 63 -0.82 8.01 -12.92
CA LEU A 63 0.58 7.86 -13.32
C LEU A 63 0.70 7.33 -14.75
N ASP A 64 1.35 8.08 -15.63
CA ASP A 64 1.70 7.64 -16.99
C ASP A 64 3.19 7.28 -17.06
N ILE A 65 3.53 6.49 -18.09
CA ILE A 65 4.91 6.11 -18.41
C ILE A 65 5.03 5.79 -19.91
N ALA A 66 6.17 6.14 -20.50
CA ALA A 66 6.54 5.74 -21.85
C ALA A 66 6.96 4.26 -21.89
N LEU A 67 6.78 3.60 -23.03
CA LEU A 67 7.09 2.17 -23.17
C LEU A 67 8.56 1.86 -22.85
N GLU A 68 9.49 2.70 -23.31
CA GLU A 68 10.91 2.48 -23.11
C GLU A 68 11.25 2.48 -21.60
N ALA A 69 10.67 3.42 -20.85
CA ALA A 69 10.83 3.48 -19.40
C ALA A 69 10.14 2.31 -18.69
N GLN A 70 9.00 1.85 -19.20
CA GLN A 70 8.27 0.68 -18.71
C GLN A 70 9.15 -0.59 -18.80
N GLN A 71 9.69 -0.85 -19.99
CA GLN A 71 10.57 -1.99 -20.28
C GLN A 71 11.87 -1.91 -19.47
N LYS A 72 12.45 -0.71 -19.33
CA LYS A 72 13.65 -0.51 -18.50
C LYS A 72 13.41 -0.85 -17.03
N ARG A 73 12.22 -0.54 -16.49
CA ARG A 73 11.87 -0.84 -15.09
C ARG A 73 11.58 -2.33 -14.84
N ARG A 74 11.05 -3.03 -15.83
CA ARG A 74 10.73 -4.46 -15.75
C ARG A 74 11.21 -5.17 -17.02
N PRO A 75 12.53 -5.43 -17.13
CA PRO A 75 13.08 -6.15 -18.26
C PRO A 75 12.59 -7.62 -18.31
N ASP A 76 12.01 -8.11 -17.22
CA ASP A 76 11.39 -9.42 -17.08
C ASP A 76 10.00 -9.53 -17.71
N VAL A 77 9.39 -8.42 -18.14
CA VAL A 77 8.05 -8.39 -18.74
C VAL A 77 8.11 -7.86 -20.17
N SER A 78 7.54 -8.62 -21.11
CA SER A 78 7.54 -8.27 -22.53
C SER A 78 6.34 -7.37 -22.91
N TRP A 79 6.35 -6.11 -22.44
CA TRP A 79 5.37 -5.11 -22.91
C TRP A 79 5.73 -4.59 -24.30
N ASP A 80 4.71 -4.38 -25.12
CA ASP A 80 4.83 -3.77 -26.45
C ASP A 80 3.89 -2.57 -26.59
N GLN A 81 3.97 -1.87 -27.73
CA GLN A 81 3.07 -0.75 -28.02
C GLN A 81 1.58 -1.13 -28.00
N ARG A 82 1.22 -2.39 -28.30
CA ARG A 82 -0.17 -2.82 -28.29
C ARG A 82 -0.68 -2.92 -26.85
N ALA A 83 0.04 -3.60 -25.98
CA ALA A 83 -0.27 -3.70 -24.56
C ALA A 83 -0.37 -2.31 -23.92
N LEU A 84 0.56 -1.41 -24.23
CA LEU A 84 0.51 -0.04 -23.71
C LEU A 84 -0.76 0.71 -24.18
N ARG A 85 -1.16 0.56 -25.45
CA ARG A 85 -2.40 1.17 -25.96
C ARG A 85 -3.64 0.59 -25.27
N GLU A 86 -3.67 -0.71 -25.03
CA GLU A 86 -4.78 -1.37 -24.34
C GLU A 86 -4.90 -0.88 -22.89
N GLU A 87 -3.79 -0.75 -22.16
CA GLU A 87 -3.79 -0.17 -20.81
C GLU A 87 -4.25 1.29 -20.82
N LYS A 88 -3.77 2.11 -21.76
CA LYS A 88 -4.22 3.51 -21.92
C LYS A 88 -5.72 3.61 -22.19
N ALA A 89 -6.26 2.73 -23.04
CA ALA A 89 -7.69 2.71 -23.32
C ALA A 89 -8.52 2.38 -22.07
N ARG A 90 -8.09 1.39 -21.27
CA ARG A 90 -8.76 1.04 -20.00
C ARG A 90 -8.66 2.13 -18.94
N LEU A 91 -7.62 2.96 -18.99
CA LEU A 91 -7.40 4.08 -18.07
C LEU A 91 -8.09 5.38 -18.49
N ALA A 92 -8.63 5.46 -19.71
CA ALA A 92 -9.09 6.73 -20.29
C ALA A 92 -10.10 7.47 -19.39
N GLU A 93 -11.09 6.76 -18.85
CA GLU A 93 -12.07 7.33 -17.91
C GLU A 93 -11.41 7.86 -16.63
N ALA A 94 -10.58 7.05 -15.99
CA ALA A 94 -9.87 7.44 -14.77
C ALA A 94 -8.91 8.61 -15.01
N GLN A 95 -8.22 8.62 -16.17
CA GLN A 95 -7.37 9.73 -16.59
C GLN A 95 -8.18 11.01 -16.81
N GLY A 96 -9.40 10.92 -17.36
CA GLY A 96 -10.31 12.06 -17.54
C GLY A 96 -10.66 12.74 -16.22
N HIS A 97 -10.80 11.96 -15.14
CA HIS A 97 -11.21 12.43 -13.81
C HIS A 97 -10.06 12.68 -12.83
N ALA A 98 -8.81 12.43 -13.23
CA ALA A 98 -7.67 12.56 -12.33
C ALA A 98 -7.41 14.03 -11.95
N ASN A 99 -7.35 14.30 -10.64
CA ASN A 99 -6.97 15.61 -10.10
C ASN A 99 -5.49 15.91 -10.33
N LEU A 100 -4.64 14.88 -10.30
CA LEU A 100 -3.20 14.98 -10.57
C LEU A 100 -2.76 13.94 -11.60
N LYS A 101 -1.98 14.39 -12.59
CA LYS A 101 -1.40 13.54 -13.63
C LYS A 101 0.12 13.68 -13.59
N ILE A 102 0.84 12.56 -13.49
CA ILE A 102 2.31 12.56 -13.42
C ILE A 102 2.86 11.64 -14.50
N ASN A 103 3.70 12.18 -15.39
CA ASN A 103 4.54 11.35 -16.26
C ASN A 103 5.77 10.91 -15.47
N THR A 104 5.94 9.61 -15.30
CA THR A 104 6.99 9.04 -14.46
C THR A 104 8.24 8.61 -15.23
N SER A 105 8.26 8.75 -16.56
CA SER A 105 9.28 8.14 -17.43
C SER A 105 10.71 8.51 -17.06
N GLU A 106 10.94 9.78 -16.71
CA GLU A 106 12.26 10.33 -16.36
C GLU A 106 12.37 10.67 -14.87
N GLN A 107 11.39 10.27 -14.06
CA GLN A 107 11.30 10.65 -12.67
C GLN A 107 11.78 9.53 -11.75
N THR A 108 12.51 9.91 -10.70
CA THR A 108 12.79 9.01 -9.58
C THR A 108 11.55 8.88 -8.69
N PRO A 109 11.44 7.80 -7.88
CA PRO A 109 10.35 7.66 -6.91
C PRO A 109 10.18 8.87 -5.97
N GLU A 110 11.29 9.46 -5.55
CA GLU A 110 11.33 10.62 -4.65
C GLU A 110 10.79 11.87 -5.35
N SER A 111 11.11 12.06 -6.64
CA SER A 111 10.59 13.16 -7.46
C SER A 111 9.07 13.03 -7.65
N VAL A 112 8.59 11.84 -8.00
CA VAL A 112 7.14 11.56 -8.14
C VAL A 112 6.40 11.82 -6.82
N LEU A 113 6.98 11.37 -5.71
CA LEU A 113 6.43 11.59 -4.38
C LEU A 113 6.40 13.08 -4.02
N LYS A 114 7.48 13.82 -4.29
CA LYS A 114 7.53 15.26 -4.03
C LYS A 114 6.43 15.99 -4.79
N ILE A 115 6.23 15.67 -6.06
CA ILE A 115 5.14 16.23 -6.88
C ILE A 115 3.78 15.94 -6.24
N ALA A 116 3.54 14.68 -5.85
CA ALA A 116 2.28 14.29 -5.22
C ALA A 116 2.04 15.05 -3.90
N LEU A 117 3.05 15.18 -3.05
CA LEU A 117 2.93 15.88 -1.77
C LEU A 117 2.66 17.37 -1.96
N THR A 118 3.40 18.03 -2.85
CA THR A 118 3.18 19.44 -3.15
C THR A 118 1.74 19.69 -3.61
N PHE A 119 1.19 18.82 -4.46
CA PHE A 119 -0.20 18.90 -4.86
C PHE A 119 -1.17 18.69 -3.68
N LEU A 120 -0.98 17.64 -2.89
CA LEU A 120 -1.88 17.32 -1.76
C LEU A 120 -1.87 18.41 -0.68
N GLU A 121 -0.72 19.04 -0.43
CA GLU A 121 -0.57 20.18 0.48
C GLU A 121 -1.31 21.42 -0.05
N GLN A 122 -1.21 21.69 -1.36
CA GLN A 122 -1.93 22.79 -2.02
C GLN A 122 -3.45 22.62 -1.93
N GLU A 123 -3.93 21.39 -2.14
CA GLU A 123 -5.34 21.01 -1.99
C GLU A 123 -5.77 20.88 -0.52
N ARG A 124 -4.85 21.09 0.44
CA ARG A 124 -5.09 20.98 1.89
C ARG A 124 -5.71 19.63 2.29
N VAL A 125 -5.29 18.55 1.63
CA VAL A 125 -5.79 17.20 1.89
C VAL A 125 -5.37 16.78 3.30
N ARG A 126 -6.35 16.49 4.15
CA ARG A 126 -6.11 16.01 5.51
C ARG A 126 -5.39 14.66 5.48
N HIS A 127 -4.48 14.45 6.41
CA HIS A 127 -3.75 13.20 6.59
C HIS A 127 -3.48 12.96 8.08
N ALA A 128 -3.15 11.73 8.45
CA ALA A 128 -2.73 11.41 9.82
C ALA A 128 -1.38 12.07 10.15
N ASP A 129 -1.14 12.30 11.45
CA ASP A 129 0.15 12.75 12.01
C ASP A 129 1.16 11.60 12.16
N HIS A 130 0.75 10.38 11.89
CA HIS A 130 1.56 9.17 11.94
C HIS A 130 1.45 8.35 10.64
N PRO A 131 2.42 7.46 10.35
CA PRO A 131 2.35 6.56 9.21
C PRO A 131 1.13 5.63 9.27
N LEU A 132 0.45 5.45 8.14
CA LEU A 132 -0.62 4.46 8.02
C LEU A 132 -0.05 3.07 7.70
N PRO A 133 -0.68 1.98 8.19
CA PRO A 133 -0.21 0.62 7.96
C PRO A 133 -0.10 0.30 6.46
N PRO A 134 0.81 -0.56 6.01
CA PRO A 134 0.89 -0.94 4.61
C PRO A 134 -0.41 -1.61 4.13
N ILE A 135 -0.74 -1.45 2.85
CA ILE A 135 -1.83 -2.21 2.24
C ILE A 135 -1.29 -3.59 1.89
N ARG A 136 -1.93 -4.65 2.40
CA ARG A 136 -1.65 -6.02 1.98
C ARG A 136 -1.95 -6.12 0.48
N ALA A 137 -1.00 -6.67 -0.30
CA ALA A 137 -1.22 -6.90 -1.72
C ALA A 137 -2.46 -7.77 -1.89
N THR A 138 -3.46 -7.28 -2.63
CA THR A 138 -4.78 -7.91 -2.73
C THR A 138 -4.69 -9.32 -3.29
N GLY A 139 -5.31 -10.23 -2.55
CA GLY A 139 -5.36 -11.68 -2.76
C GLY A 139 -6.01 -12.41 -1.57
N SER A 140 -6.02 -11.80 -0.38
CA SER A 140 -6.84 -12.27 0.74
C SER A 140 -7.80 -11.17 1.16
N MET A 141 -9.10 -11.41 0.96
CA MET A 141 -10.11 -10.82 1.83
C MET A 141 -9.85 -11.27 3.27
N LEU A 142 -10.12 -10.38 4.22
CA LEU A 142 -10.69 -10.55 5.56
C LEU A 142 -10.61 -9.13 6.17
N LEU A 143 -11.71 -8.37 6.30
CA LEU A 143 -12.73 -8.46 7.36
C LEU A 143 -12.10 -8.66 8.75
N GLN A 144 -12.43 -7.71 9.62
CA GLN A 144 -12.01 -7.52 11.01
C GLN A 144 -11.75 -8.81 11.77
N GLU A 145 -10.66 -8.81 12.55
CA GLU A 145 -10.39 -9.55 13.81
C GLU A 145 -8.90 -9.94 13.86
N GLU A 146 -8.07 -9.14 14.55
CA GLU A 146 -6.77 -9.54 15.14
C GLU A 146 -6.11 -8.33 15.85
N ILE A 147 -6.86 -7.65 16.72
CA ILE A 147 -6.28 -6.83 17.79
C ILE A 147 -7.04 -7.16 19.07
N GLN A 148 -6.86 -8.39 19.56
CA GLN A 148 -7.23 -8.82 20.90
C GLN A 148 -6.51 -10.14 21.19
N GLU A 149 -5.19 -10.08 21.36
CA GLU A 149 -4.40 -11.11 22.06
C GLU A 149 -2.96 -10.62 22.23
N GLU A 150 -2.74 -9.59 23.07
CA GLU A 150 -1.40 -9.36 23.64
C GLU A 150 -1.38 -8.53 24.94
N THR A 151 -2.53 -8.34 25.60
CA THR A 151 -2.58 -7.61 26.88
C THR A 151 -3.38 -8.36 27.93
N GLU A 152 -3.06 -9.62 28.20
CA GLU A 152 -3.56 -10.29 29.40
C GLU A 152 -2.69 -11.51 29.78
N GLU A 153 -1.38 -11.31 29.97
CA GLU A 153 -0.58 -12.35 30.64
C GLU A 153 0.69 -11.80 31.31
N THR A 154 0.58 -10.69 32.05
CA THR A 154 1.58 -10.36 33.08
C THR A 154 0.91 -9.59 34.21
N GLU A 155 0.24 -10.31 35.09
CA GLU A 155 0.17 -10.04 36.53
C GLU A 155 -0.76 -11.10 37.16
N GLU A 156 -0.20 -12.16 37.74
CA GLU A 156 -0.52 -12.55 39.12
C GLU A 156 0.34 -13.75 39.59
N SER A 157 0.87 -13.58 40.81
CA SER A 157 1.33 -14.62 41.75
C SER A 157 2.80 -15.07 41.72
N ALA A 158 3.58 -14.32 42.50
CA ALA A 158 4.76 -14.81 43.19
C ALA A 158 4.38 -15.62 44.45
N HIS A 159 4.84 -16.87 44.56
CA HIS A 159 5.17 -17.50 45.85
C HIS A 159 6.17 -18.66 45.69
N GLU A 160 7.39 -18.47 46.18
CA GLU A 160 8.46 -19.47 46.38
C GLU A 160 8.31 -20.16 47.77
N PRO A 161 9.22 -21.04 48.27
CA PRO A 161 9.93 -22.20 47.70
C PRO A 161 9.83 -23.46 48.60
N LYS A 162 10.09 -24.69 48.11
CA LYS A 162 10.63 -25.81 48.94
C LYS A 162 11.56 -26.80 48.19
N ARG A 163 12.87 -26.62 48.43
CA ARG A 163 13.93 -27.60 48.80
C ARG A 163 13.92 -29.07 48.26
N SER A 164 15.14 -29.46 47.82
CA SER A 164 15.82 -30.78 48.00
C SER A 164 15.41 -31.93 47.05
N LYS A 165 16.26 -32.77 46.43
CA LYS A 165 17.64 -33.23 46.69
C LYS A 165 18.18 -34.02 45.46
N LYS A 166 19.47 -33.81 45.16
CA LYS A 166 20.53 -34.79 44.81
C LYS A 166 20.40 -35.77 43.61
N ARG A 167 21.43 -35.64 42.74
CA ARG A 167 22.35 -36.69 42.18
C ARG A 167 21.74 -37.63 41.13
N LYS A 168 22.42 -38.09 40.07
CA LYS A 168 23.85 -38.28 39.76
C LYS A 168 23.98 -38.56 38.23
N ARG A 169 24.98 -37.95 37.59
CA ARG A 169 25.94 -38.55 36.63
C ARG A 169 25.55 -39.87 35.91
N HIS A 170 25.60 -39.91 34.57
CA HIS A 170 26.74 -40.43 33.78
C HIS A 170 26.51 -40.31 32.26
N ARG A 171 27.64 -40.18 31.55
CA ARG A 171 27.80 -39.94 30.11
C ARG A 171 28.02 -41.31 29.38
N PRO A 172 28.35 -41.36 28.08
CA PRO A 172 27.55 -41.90 26.98
C PRO A 172 28.05 -43.28 26.47
N ARG A 173 27.45 -43.85 25.41
CA ARG A 173 28.16 -44.28 24.19
C ARG A 173 27.24 -44.81 23.07
N LYS A 174 27.74 -44.53 21.86
CA LYS A 174 27.40 -44.92 20.48
C LYS A 174 27.12 -46.41 20.25
N PRO A 175 26.62 -46.76 19.05
CA PRO A 175 27.49 -47.32 18.00
C PRO A 175 27.81 -46.34 16.87
#